data_AF-A0A831JTH4-F1
#
_entry.id   AF-A0A831JTH4-F1
#
_cell.length_a   1.000
_cell.length_b   1.000
_cell.length_c   1.000
_cell.angle_alpha   90.00
_cell.angle_beta   90.00
_cell.angle_gamma   90.00
#
_symmetry.space_group_name_H-M   'P 1'
#
loop_
_entity.id
_entity.type
_entity.pdbx_description
1 polymer ?
#
loop_
_entity_poly.entity_id
_entity_poly.type
_entity_poly.pdbx_seq_one_letter_code
_entity_poly.pdbx_strand_id
1 'polypeptide(L)'
;MQCNQLVRLIKEWYLHVSEETMAPARMMEFIDKHVKSCDVCREDPLLQRDIEKIRAFILPESKIPKAVRSQQNGPTPEISPEVSPDDETVEEAAEKQQPTAAGQDSDAAEGPAGN
;
A
#
# COMPACT_ATOMS: atom_id res chain seq x y z
N MET A 1 -15.90 0.03 16.79
CA MET A 1 -14.56 -0.48 17.11
C MET A 1 -13.99 0.28 18.30
N GLN A 2 -13.84 -0.42 19.44
CA GLN A 2 -13.32 0.12 20.70
C GLN A 2 -11.84 -0.26 20.96
N CYS A 3 -11.29 -1.23 20.24
CA CYS A 3 -9.90 -1.67 20.41
C CYS A 3 -8.90 -0.67 19.78
N ASN A 4 -8.22 0.11 20.61
CA ASN A 4 -7.19 1.06 20.16
C ASN A 4 -6.01 0.38 19.45
N GLN A 5 -5.66 -0.84 19.85
CA GLN A 5 -4.57 -1.58 19.22
C GLN A 5 -4.91 -1.96 17.78
N LEU A 6 -6.11 -2.49 17.55
CA LEU A 6 -6.62 -2.80 16.21
C LEU A 6 -6.63 -1.55 15.33
N VAL A 7 -7.06 -0.40 15.86
CA VAL A 7 -7.06 0.87 15.11
C VAL A 7 -5.66 1.28 14.65
N ARG A 8 -4.62 1.09 15.48
CA ARG A 8 -3.24 1.38 15.10
C ARG A 8 -2.75 0.43 14.01
N LEU A 9 -2.99 -0.87 14.20
CA LEU A 9 -2.60 -1.91 13.25
C LEU A 9 -3.25 -1.70 11.88
N ILE A 10 -4.55 -1.35 11.84
CA ILE A 10 -5.27 -1.06 10.60
C ILE A 10 -4.61 0.09 9.83
N LYS A 11 -4.18 1.16 10.52
CA LYS A 11 -3.51 2.29 9.87
C LYS A 11 -2.16 1.89 9.27
N GLU A 12 -1.38 1.11 9.99
CA GLU A 12 -0.09 0.61 9.53
C GLU A 12 -0.25 -0.35 8.35
N TRP A 13 -1.13 -1.34 8.46
CA TRP A 13 -1.42 -2.26 7.37
C TRP A 13 -2.01 -1.55 6.15
N TYR A 14 -2.81 -0.49 6.36
CA TYR A 14 -3.32 0.32 5.27
C TYR A 14 -2.21 1.02 4.49
N LEU A 15 -1.20 1.57 5.18
CA LEU A 15 -0.03 2.15 4.50
C LEU A 15 0.68 1.09 3.65
N HIS A 16 0.92 -0.09 4.21
CA HIS A 16 1.52 -1.19 3.47
C HIS A 16 0.68 -1.64 2.26
N VAL A 17 -0.65 -1.65 2.38
CA VAL A 17 -1.56 -1.94 1.27
C VAL A 17 -1.53 -0.83 0.22
N SER A 18 -1.42 0.43 0.63
CA SER A 18 -1.31 1.59 -0.26
C SER A 18 0.03 1.66 -0.98
N GLU A 19 1.11 1.17 -0.36
CA GLU A 19 2.44 1.06 -0.94
C GLU A 19 2.63 -0.25 -1.74
N GLU A 20 1.55 -1.02 -1.94
CA GLU A 20 1.53 -2.30 -2.66
C GLU A 20 2.46 -3.38 -2.06
N THR A 21 3.00 -3.15 -0.87
CA THR A 21 3.86 -4.08 -0.11
C THR A 21 3.06 -5.20 0.58
N MET A 22 1.74 -5.03 0.70
CA MET A 22 0.83 -6.00 1.31
C MET A 22 -0.47 -6.09 0.51
N ALA A 23 -0.93 -7.31 0.22
CA ALA A 23 -2.23 -7.50 -0.42
C ALA A 23 -3.39 -7.13 0.54
N PRO A 24 -4.48 -6.50 0.06
CA PRO A 24 -5.66 -6.20 0.88
C PRO A 24 -6.26 -7.43 1.58
N ALA A 25 -6.18 -8.60 0.93
CA ALA A 25 -6.61 -9.88 1.51
C ALA A 25 -5.79 -10.25 2.75
N ARG A 26 -4.48 -10.00 2.74
CA ARG A 26 -3.59 -10.27 3.88
C ARG A 26 -3.91 -9.38 5.06
N MET A 27 -4.19 -8.10 4.82
CA MET A 27 -4.66 -7.18 5.86
C MET A 27 -5.94 -7.70 6.53
N MET A 28 -6.89 -8.23 5.76
CA MET A 28 -8.12 -8.83 6.29
C MET A 28 -7.87 -10.07 7.17
N GLU A 29 -6.92 -10.93 6.79
CA GLU A 29 -6.50 -12.06 7.61
C GLU A 29 -5.90 -11.60 8.96
N PHE A 30 -5.14 -10.52 8.97
CA PHE A 30 -4.58 -9.99 10.21
C PHE A 30 -5.64 -9.40 11.14
N ILE A 31 -6.65 -8.72 10.57
CA ILE A 31 -7.82 -8.26 11.34
C ILE A 31 -8.52 -9.46 11.99
N ASP A 32 -8.82 -10.51 11.22
CA ASP A 32 -9.50 -11.72 11.74
C ASP A 32 -8.68 -12.41 12.85
N LYS A 33 -7.37 -12.55 12.66
CA LYS A 33 -6.46 -13.08 13.69
C LYS A 33 -6.47 -12.23 14.96
N HIS A 34 -6.43 -10.90 14.82
CA HIS A 34 -6.47 -10.00 15.96
C HIS A 34 -7.78 -10.14 16.76
N VAL A 35 -8.92 -10.21 16.06
CA VAL A 35 -10.24 -10.38 16.70
C VAL A 35 -10.28 -11.68 17.49
N LYS A 36 -9.77 -12.78 16.94
CA LYS A 36 -9.68 -14.07 17.62
C LYS A 36 -8.80 -14.05 18.87
N SER A 37 -7.79 -13.18 18.92
CA SER A 37 -6.86 -13.07 20.06
C SER A 37 -7.18 -11.94 21.04
N CYS A 38 -8.12 -11.04 20.73
CA CYS A 38 -8.39 -9.84 21.53
C CYS A 38 -9.81 -9.87 22.11
N ASP A 39 -9.93 -9.90 23.44
CA ASP A 39 -11.23 -9.96 24.12
C ASP A 39 -12.06 -8.69 23.89
N VAL A 40 -11.42 -7.51 23.89
CA VAL A 40 -12.06 -6.21 23.56
C VAL A 40 -12.72 -6.23 22.18
N CYS A 41 -12.11 -6.91 21.20
CA CYS A 41 -12.70 -7.04 19.87
C CYS A 41 -13.87 -8.03 19.88
N ARG A 42 -13.80 -9.13 20.64
CA ARG A 42 -14.87 -10.13 20.73
C ARG A 42 -16.12 -9.59 21.43
N GLU A 43 -15.94 -8.66 22.36
CA GLU A 43 -17.02 -8.05 23.12
C GLU A 43 -17.64 -6.83 22.42
N ASP A 44 -17.05 -6.31 21.34
CA ASP A 44 -17.56 -5.12 20.62
C ASP A 44 -18.64 -5.51 19.59
N PRO A 45 -19.93 -5.21 19.84
CA PRO A 45 -21.02 -5.58 18.93
C PRO A 45 -20.99 -4.79 17.61
N LEU A 46 -20.26 -3.68 17.57
CA LEU A 46 -20.13 -2.82 16.38
C LEU A 46 -18.91 -3.19 15.52
N LEU A 47 -18.07 -4.13 15.96
CA LEU A 47 -16.84 -4.50 15.29
C LEU A 47 -17.07 -4.91 13.84
N GLN A 48 -18.06 -5.78 13.60
CA GLN A 48 -18.33 -6.33 12.27
C GLN A 48 -18.62 -5.22 11.25
N ARG A 49 -19.44 -4.24 11.64
CA ARG A 49 -19.79 -3.09 10.80
C ARG A 49 -18.56 -2.24 10.46
N ASP A 50 -17.62 -2.10 11.40
CA ASP A 50 -16.40 -1.32 11.15
C ASP A 50 -15.39 -2.10 10.28
N ILE A 51 -15.31 -3.43 10.42
CA ILE A 51 -14.54 -4.30 9.51
C ILE A 51 -15.05 -4.18 8.08
N GLU A 52 -16.36 -4.15 7.86
CA GLU A 52 -16.95 -3.96 6.54
C GLU A 52 -16.56 -2.61 5.92
N LYS A 53 -16.56 -1.53 6.70
CA LYS A 53 -16.09 -0.21 6.22
C LYS A 53 -14.61 -0.25 5.84
N ILE A 54 -13.78 -0.90 6.65
CA ILE A 54 -12.36 -1.06 6.34
C ILE A 54 -12.20 -1.83 5.03
N ARG A 55 -12.99 -2.89 4.81
CA ARG A 55 -13.01 -3.66 3.55
C ARG A 55 -13.30 -2.78 2.35
N ALA A 56 -14.35 -1.97 2.42
CA ALA A 56 -14.73 -1.06 1.35
C ALA A 56 -13.68 0.04 1.11
N PHE A 57 -12.90 0.40 2.13
CA PHE A 57 -11.84 1.40 2.01
C PHE A 57 -10.58 0.84 1.35
N ILE A 58 -10.18 -0.38 1.71
CA ILE A 58 -8.95 -1.02 1.20
C ILE A 58 -9.14 -1.73 -0.14
N LEU A 59 -10.35 -2.16 -0.45
CA LEU A 59 -10.76 -2.50 -1.81
C LEU A 59 -11.54 -1.30 -2.33
N PRO A 60 -10.89 -0.24 -2.85
CA PRO A 60 -11.63 0.74 -3.61
C PRO A 60 -12.32 -0.01 -4.75
N GLU A 61 -13.66 0.06 -4.80
CA GLU A 61 -14.40 -0.27 -6.02
C GLU A 61 -13.64 0.37 -7.16
N SER A 62 -13.20 -0.43 -8.13
CA SER A 62 -12.49 0.05 -9.30
C SER A 62 -13.19 1.31 -9.77
N LYS A 63 -12.55 2.46 -9.54
CA LYS A 63 -12.86 3.70 -10.22
C LYS A 63 -12.45 3.44 -11.67
N ILE A 64 -13.20 2.60 -12.38
CA ILE A 64 -13.46 2.84 -13.79
C ILE A 64 -14.02 4.25 -13.73
N PRO A 65 -13.28 5.26 -14.21
CA PRO A 65 -13.86 6.59 -14.34
C PRO A 65 -15.12 6.34 -15.14
N LYS A 66 -16.29 6.66 -14.58
CA LYS A 66 -17.50 6.77 -15.41
C LYS A 66 -17.10 7.76 -16.47
N ALA A 67 -16.74 7.25 -17.65
CA ALA A 67 -16.46 8.05 -18.81
C ALA A 67 -17.75 8.80 -19.08
N VAL A 68 -17.82 10.03 -18.58
CA VAL A 68 -18.75 11.03 -19.08
C VAL A 68 -18.26 11.30 -20.48
N ARG A 69 -18.66 10.41 -21.38
CA ARG A 69 -18.75 10.65 -22.80
C ARG A 69 -19.91 11.62 -22.95
N SER A 70 -19.68 12.88 -22.59
CA SER A 70 -20.53 13.99 -23.00
C SER A 70 -20.37 14.11 -24.50
N GLN A 71 -21.31 13.51 -25.21
CA GLN A 71 -21.49 13.71 -26.64
C GLN A 71 -21.85 15.18 -26.88
N GLN A 72 -20.98 15.85 -27.65
CA GLN A 72 -21.32 16.75 -28.75
C GLN A 72 -22.23 17.97 -28.48
N ASN A 73 -21.66 19.18 -28.51
CA ASN A 73 -22.17 20.28 -29.35
C ASN A 73 -21.14 21.42 -29.54
N GLY A 74 -20.87 21.81 -30.80
CA GLY A 74 -20.14 23.04 -31.16
C GLY A 74 -19.00 22.83 -32.19
N PRO A 75 -19.08 23.40 -33.41
CA PRO A 75 -18.13 23.11 -34.48
C PRO A 75 -16.89 24.01 -34.39
N THR A 76 -15.70 23.41 -34.40
CA THR A 76 -14.47 24.13 -34.72
C THR A 76 -13.61 23.28 -35.65
N PRO A 77 -12.97 23.92 -36.64
CA PRO A 77 -12.70 23.38 -37.95
C PRO A 77 -11.51 22.41 -37.99
N GLU A 78 -11.48 21.64 -39.07
CA GLU A 78 -10.37 20.82 -39.58
C GLU A 78 -8.98 21.31 -39.17
N ILE A 79 -8.19 20.39 -38.61
CA ILE A 79 -6.75 20.42 -38.75
C ILE A 79 -6.32 18.98 -39.07
N SER A 80 -5.89 18.79 -40.32
CA SER A 80 -5.46 17.53 -40.93
C SER A 80 -4.40 16.78 -40.12
N PRO A 81 -4.33 15.44 -40.24
CA PRO A 81 -3.25 14.64 -39.67
C PRO A 81 -2.01 14.77 -40.57
N GLU A 82 -0.98 15.46 -40.10
CA GLU A 82 0.36 15.32 -40.66
C GLU A 82 1.16 14.34 -39.80
N VAL A 83 1.36 13.16 -40.37
CA VAL A 83 2.36 12.18 -40.00
C VAL A 83 3.74 12.81 -40.19
N SER A 84 4.62 12.68 -39.21
CA SER A 84 6.06 12.68 -39.47
C SER A 84 6.69 11.51 -38.71
N PRO A 85 7.18 10.48 -39.43
CA PRO A 85 8.10 9.49 -38.89
C PRO A 85 9.54 10.03 -38.93
N ASP A 86 10.43 9.34 -38.23
CA ASP A 86 11.89 9.53 -38.22
C ASP A 86 12.43 10.82 -37.59
N ASP A 87 13.10 10.69 -36.44
CA ASP A 87 14.56 10.86 -36.44
C ASP A 87 15.16 10.15 -35.22
N GLU A 88 16.08 9.23 -35.51
CA GLU A 88 16.96 8.56 -34.57
C GLU A 88 17.82 9.56 -33.81
N THR A 89 18.21 9.28 -32.57
CA THR A 89 19.64 9.15 -32.22
C THR A 89 19.80 8.74 -30.76
N VAL A 90 20.68 7.75 -30.64
CA VAL A 90 21.15 6.94 -29.53
C VAL A 90 22.17 7.65 -28.62
N GLU A 91 22.39 7.00 -27.46
CA GLU A 91 23.63 7.00 -26.64
C GLU A 91 23.95 8.27 -25.81
N GLU A 92 24.53 8.22 -24.60
CA GLU A 92 25.38 7.21 -23.99
C GLU A 92 25.48 7.39 -22.44
N ALA A 93 25.84 6.29 -21.76
CA ALA A 93 26.75 6.16 -20.60
C ALA A 93 26.43 6.85 -19.25
N ALA A 94 26.13 6.06 -18.20
CA ALA A 94 27.07 5.48 -17.21
C ALA A 94 27.35 6.46 -16.04
N GLU A 95 27.34 6.10 -14.75
CA GLU A 95 28.01 4.96 -14.12
C GLU A 95 27.52 4.80 -12.66
N LYS A 96 27.19 3.54 -12.30
CA LYS A 96 27.44 2.75 -11.06
C LYS A 96 27.69 3.52 -9.72
N GLN A 97 27.28 3.06 -8.54
CA GLN A 97 27.73 1.83 -7.86
C GLN A 97 26.91 1.59 -6.56
N GLN A 98 26.52 0.33 -6.34
CA GLN A 98 26.29 -0.32 -5.02
C GLN A 98 27.34 -1.47 -4.94
N PRO A 99 27.46 -2.29 -3.89
CA PRO A 99 27.51 -2.15 -2.41
C PRO A 99 28.88 -2.59 -1.86
N THR A 100 29.19 -2.37 -0.57
CA THR A 100 29.97 -3.36 0.21
C THR A 100 29.59 -3.38 1.69
N ALA A 101 29.46 -4.59 2.20
CA ALA A 101 29.17 -4.97 3.58
C ALA A 101 30.40 -4.92 4.51
N ALA A 102 30.15 -4.95 5.83
CA ALA A 102 30.84 -5.75 6.87
C ALA A 102 31.24 -4.97 8.15
N GLY A 103 31.03 -5.63 9.30
CA GLY A 103 31.36 -5.22 10.67
C GLY A 103 30.09 -5.14 11.52
N GLN A 104 29.59 -6.19 12.21
CA GLN A 104 30.23 -7.13 13.14
C GLN A 104 31.00 -6.41 14.26
N ASP A 105 30.28 -5.90 15.26
CA ASP A 105 30.76 -5.92 16.63
C ASP A 105 29.85 -6.82 17.46
N SER A 106 30.44 -7.94 17.89
CA SER A 106 29.93 -8.78 18.95
C SER A 106 30.58 -8.28 20.23
N ASP A 107 29.90 -7.47 21.04
CA ASP A 107 30.38 -7.16 22.39
C ASP A 107 29.86 -8.23 23.37
N ALA A 108 30.79 -9.09 23.76
CA ALA A 108 30.61 -10.15 24.73
C ALA A 108 30.59 -9.55 26.14
N ALA A 109 29.40 -9.40 26.72
CA ALA A 109 29.24 -9.20 28.16
C ALA A 109 29.37 -10.55 28.88
N GLU A 110 30.61 -11.01 29.10
CA GLU A 110 30.90 -12.02 30.10
C GLU A 110 30.78 -11.39 31.51
N GLY A 111 29.69 -11.70 32.21
CA GLY A 111 29.77 -11.91 33.66
C GLY A 111 30.28 -13.34 33.91
N PRO A 112 31.02 -13.63 34.99
CA PRO A 112 30.32 -13.84 36.26
C PRO A 112 31.13 -13.55 37.55
N ALA A 113 30.44 -13.81 38.67
CA ALA A 113 30.92 -14.12 40.02
C ALA A 113 31.20 -12.94 40.97
N GLY A 114 30.12 -12.51 41.64
CA GLY A 114 30.22 -11.98 42.98
C GLY A 114 30.46 -13.11 43.99
N ASN A 115 31.40 -12.90 44.90
CA ASN A 115 31.34 -13.41 46.26
C ASN A 115 31.51 -12.25 47.22
#